data_AF-T0WSQ6-F1
#
_entry.id   AF-T0WSQ6-F1
#
_cell.length_a   1.000
_cell.length_b   1.000
_cell.length_c   1.000
_cell.angle_alpha   90.00
_cell.angle_beta   90.00
_cell.angle_gamma   90.00
#
_symmetry.space_group_name_H-M   'P 1'
#
loop_
_entity.id
_entity.type
_entity.pdbx_description
1 polymer ?
#
loop_
_entity_poly.entity_id
_entity_poly.type
_entity_poly.pdbx_seq_one_letter_code
_entity_poly.pdbx_strand_id
1 'polypeptide(L)'
;MFALHLRTKKRLEFWQVQKNTDRPSWANQAFTDGGFSWNDKSLSVKNVGGLLKMTVPIGDYLVFNGKYLKAVPKAKFVTEYRVD
;
A
#
# COMPACT_ATOMS: atom_id res chain seq x y z
N MET A 1 0.02 -11.15 2.14
CA MET A 1 -0.27 -10.62 3.50
C MET A 1 -1.68 -10.05 3.49
N PHE A 2 -2.54 -10.40 4.45
CA PHE A 2 -3.95 -9.99 4.44
C PHE A 2 -4.36 -9.33 5.75
N ALA A 3 -5.27 -8.36 5.67
CA ALA A 3 -5.87 -7.71 6.82
C ALA A 3 -7.39 -7.63 6.67
N LEU A 4 -8.10 -7.92 7.75
CA LEU A 4 -9.55 -7.79 7.88
C LEU A 4 -9.93 -6.36 8.28
N HIS A 5 -10.67 -5.66 7.43
CA HIS A 5 -11.27 -4.39 7.79
C HIS A 5 -12.42 -4.61 8.78
N LEU A 6 -12.31 -4.08 10.00
CA LEU A 6 -13.20 -4.41 11.12
C LEU A 6 -14.65 -3.99 10.91
N ARG A 7 -14.89 -2.84 10.28
CA ARG A 7 -16.25 -2.34 9.96
C ARG A 7 -16.89 -3.06 8.78
N THR A 8 -16.20 -3.17 7.64
CA THR A 8 -16.78 -3.72 6.40
C THR A 8 -16.64 -5.23 6.29
N LYS A 9 -15.88 -5.85 7.19
CA LYS A 9 -15.54 -7.29 7.20
C LYS A 9 -14.85 -7.77 5.91
N LYS A 10 -14.31 -6.86 5.11
CA LYS A 10 -13.55 -7.19 3.89
C LYS A 10 -12.13 -7.60 4.25
N ARG A 11 -11.67 -8.71 3.67
CA ARG A 11 -10.28 -9.15 3.72
C ARG A 11 -9.53 -8.55 2.54
N LEU A 12 -8.48 -7.78 2.83
CA LEU A 12 -7.73 -7.03 1.84
C LEU A 12 -6.26 -7.40 1.92
N GLU A 13 -5.58 -7.39 0.78
CA GLU A 13 -4.13 -7.42 0.80
C GLU A 13 -3.60 -6.10 1.36
N PHE A 14 -2.49 -6.15 2.08
CA PHE A 14 -1.86 -4.95 2.60
C PHE A 14 -0.35 -5.01 2.51
N TRP A 15 0.26 -3.84 2.58
CA TRP A 15 1.69 -3.67 2.71
C TRP A 15 1.99 -2.45 3.58
N GLN A 16 2.81 -2.62 4.61
CA GLN A 16 3.39 -1.48 5.30
C GLN A 16 4.53 -0.93 4.45
N VAL A 17 4.41 0.32 4.01
CA VAL A 17 5.37 0.98 3.13
C VAL A 17 6.68 1.15 3.88
N GLN A 18 7.63 0.25 3.62
CA GLN A 18 8.96 0.29 4.22
C GLN A 18 9.99 -0.19 3.20
N LYS A 19 11.19 0.41 3.28
CA LYS A 19 12.32 -0.01 2.45
C LYS A 19 12.88 -1.33 2.99
N ASN A 20 13.31 -2.21 2.09
CA ASN A 20 13.99 -3.47 2.41
C ASN A 20 13.17 -4.46 3.26
N THR A 21 11.84 -4.40 3.18
CA THR A 21 10.94 -5.40 3.76
C THR A 21 10.31 -6.27 2.68
N ASP A 22 9.77 -7.42 3.07
CA ASP A 22 8.98 -8.23 2.17
C ASP A 22 7.77 -7.46 1.66
N ARG A 23 7.54 -7.60 0.35
CA ARG A 23 6.49 -6.91 -0.40
C ARG A 23 5.55 -7.95 -1.00
N PRO A 24 4.23 -7.70 -1.01
CA PRO A 24 3.31 -8.55 -1.76
C PRO A 24 3.59 -8.46 -3.27
N SER A 25 3.17 -9.50 -4.00
CA SER A 25 3.44 -9.64 -5.44
C SER A 25 2.98 -8.42 -6.25
N TRP A 26 1.80 -7.86 -5.96
CA TRP A 26 1.30 -6.67 -6.64
C TRP A 26 2.18 -5.42 -6.42
N ALA A 27 2.83 -5.30 -5.26
CA ALA A 27 3.73 -4.19 -4.99
C ALA A 27 5.04 -4.38 -5.76
N ASN A 28 5.57 -5.61 -5.83
CA ASN A 28 6.74 -5.93 -6.66
C ASN A 28 6.47 -5.61 -8.13
N GLN A 29 5.32 -6.05 -8.65
CA GLN A 29 4.90 -5.75 -10.02
C GLN A 29 4.80 -4.24 -10.27
N ALA A 30 4.21 -3.49 -9.34
CA ALA A 30 4.10 -2.04 -9.47
C ALA A 30 5.47 -1.32 -9.53
N PHE A 31 6.50 -1.83 -8.86
CA PHE A 31 7.88 -1.32 -9.02
C PHE A 31 8.44 -1.65 -10.40
N THR A 32 8.27 -2.89 -10.87
CA THR A 32 8.72 -3.33 -12.19
C THR A 32 8.07 -2.52 -13.32
N ASP A 33 6.78 -2.22 -13.20
CA ASP A 33 6.02 -1.46 -14.20
C ASP A 33 6.25 0.06 -14.10
N GLY A 34 7.11 0.52 -13.17
CA GLY A 34 7.36 1.95 -12.95
C GLY A 34 6.20 2.71 -12.30
N GLY A 35 5.14 2.01 -11.88
CA GLY A 35 4.03 2.56 -11.12
C GLY A 35 4.44 3.00 -9.72
N PHE A 36 5.41 2.34 -9.10
CA PHE A 36 5.98 2.70 -7.80
C PHE A 36 7.42 3.18 -7.94
N SER A 37 7.76 4.26 -7.24
CA SER A 37 9.14 4.73 -7.12
C SER A 37 9.40 5.27 -5.73
N TRP A 38 10.60 5.03 -5.21
CA TRP A 38 11.00 5.57 -3.92
C TRP A 38 11.38 7.05 -4.03
N ASN A 39 10.94 7.81 -3.05
CA ASN A 39 11.55 9.07 -2.63
C ASN A 39 12.29 8.82 -1.30
N ASP A 40 13.00 9.81 -0.78
CA ASP A 40 13.80 9.69 0.46
C ASP A 40 12.94 9.21 1.63
N LYS A 41 11.77 9.83 1.82
CA LYS A 41 10.89 9.61 2.99
C LYS A 41 9.55 8.95 2.66
N SER A 42 9.31 8.62 1.39
CA SER A 42 7.99 8.18 0.94
C SER A 42 8.06 7.31 -0.31
N LEU A 43 6.95 6.64 -0.58
CA LEU A 43 6.66 5.96 -1.83
C LEU A 43 5.83 6.87 -2.73
N SER A 44 6.29 7.11 -3.95
CA SER A 44 5.50 7.75 -4.99
C SER A 44 4.76 6.67 -5.78
N VAL A 45 3.43 6.85 -5.89
CA VAL A 45 2.55 6.00 -6.70
C VAL A 45 2.12 6.80 -7.92
N LYS A 46 2.45 6.29 -9.10
CA LYS A 46 2.17 6.87 -10.41
C LYS A 46 1.07 6.09 -11.11
N ASN A 47 0.38 6.73 -12.05
CA ASN A 47 -0.54 6.06 -12.96
C ASN A 47 0.22 5.47 -14.17
N VAL A 48 -0.51 4.81 -15.08
CA VAL A 48 0.04 4.21 -16.31
C VAL A 48 0.74 5.24 -17.21
N GLY A 49 0.33 6.52 -17.14
CA GLY A 49 0.98 7.62 -17.87
C GLY A 49 2.19 8.23 -17.14
N GLY A 50 2.65 7.64 -16.03
CA GLY A 50 3.78 8.13 -15.25
C GLY A 50 3.48 9.35 -14.36
N LEU A 51 2.23 9.84 -14.33
CA LEU A 51 1.82 10.98 -13.51
C LEU A 51 1.67 10.55 -12.05
N LEU A 52 2.20 11.35 -11.13
CA LEU A 52 2.06 11.13 -9.70
C LEU A 52 0.59 11.16 -9.30
N LYS A 53 0.10 10.06 -8.72
CA LYS A 53 -1.28 9.91 -8.24
C LYS A 53 -1.37 10.12 -6.73
N MET A 54 -0.42 9.59 -5.96
CA MET A 54 -0.34 9.78 -4.52
C MET A 54 1.08 9.54 -4.00
N THR A 55 1.35 10.07 -2.82
CA THR A 55 2.59 9.84 -2.07
C THR A 55 2.23 9.21 -0.72
N VAL A 56 2.88 8.11 -0.38
CA VAL A 56 2.64 7.36 0.85
C VAL A 56 3.88 7.43 1.74
N PRO A 57 3.81 8.04 2.94
CA PRO A 57 4.94 8.10 3.85
C PRO A 57 5.47 6.72 4.24
N ILE A 58 6.77 6.62 4.52
CA ILE A 58 7.33 5.41 5.12
C ILE A 58 6.66 5.15 6.48
N GLY A 59 6.27 3.91 6.72
CA GLY A 59 5.59 3.46 7.94
C GLY A 59 4.06 3.43 7.83
N ASP A 60 3.48 4.12 6.83
CA ASP A 60 2.06 4.03 6.49
C ASP A 60 1.75 2.78 5.67
N TYR A 61 0.46 2.53 5.45
CA TYR A 61 -0.03 1.29 4.86
C TYR A 61 -0.68 1.54 3.50
N LEU A 62 -0.46 0.59 2.59
CA LEU A 62 -1.25 0.42 1.39
C LEU A 62 -2.20 -0.76 1.59
N VAL A 63 -3.48 -0.58 1.27
CA VAL A 63 -4.47 -1.67 1.20
C VAL A 63 -4.96 -1.83 -0.23
N PHE A 64 -5.06 -3.08 -0.67
CA PHE A 64 -5.40 -3.45 -2.03
C PHE A 64 -6.47 -4.54 -2.05
N ASN A 65 -7.47 -4.37 -2.92
CA ASN A 65 -8.57 -5.32 -3.05
C ASN A 65 -8.58 -6.09 -4.39
N GLY A 66 -7.45 -6.10 -5.12
CA GLY A 66 -7.37 -6.66 -6.47
C GLY A 66 -7.68 -5.66 -7.60
N LYS A 67 -8.32 -4.52 -7.30
CA LYS A 67 -8.68 -3.49 -8.29
C LYS A 67 -8.32 -2.07 -7.89
N TYR A 68 -8.47 -1.75 -6.61
CA TYR A 68 -8.27 -0.42 -6.06
C TYR A 68 -7.22 -0.46 -4.96
N LEU A 69 -6.30 0.51 -5.03
CA LEU A 69 -5.25 0.75 -4.06
C LEU A 69 -5.61 1.98 -3.23
N LYS A 70 -5.43 1.91 -1.92
CA LYS A 70 -5.65 3.02 -0.99
C LYS A 70 -4.50 3.14 0.01
N ALA A 71 -4.03 4.37 0.20
CA ALA A 71 -3.14 4.73 1.29
C ALA A 71 -3.92 4.93 2.60
N VAL A 72 -3.39 4.37 3.69
CA VAL A 72 -3.98 4.39 5.02
C VAL A 72 -2.89 4.77 6.03
N PRO A 73 -3.07 5.88 6.79
CA PRO A 73 -2.13 6.24 7.84
C PRO A 73 -2.00 5.11 8.88
N LYS A 74 -0.80 4.92 9.42
CA LYS A 74 -0.52 3.87 10.42
C LYS A 74 -1.54 3.86 11.56
N ALA A 75 -1.81 5.01 12.17
CA ALA A 75 -2.76 5.15 13.28
C ALA A 75 -4.18 4.68 12.90
N LYS A 76 -4.59 4.90 11.65
CA LYS A 76 -5.89 4.46 11.14
C LYS A 76 -5.89 2.97 10.85
N PHE A 77 -4.81 2.44 10.27
CA PHE A 77 -4.69 1.03 9.95
C PHE A 77 -4.81 0.17 11.21
N VAL A 78 -4.06 0.50 12.27
CA VAL A 78 -4.09 -0.26 13.55
C VAL A 78 -5.46 -0.22 14.24
N THR A 79 -6.27 0.80 13.98
CA THR A 79 -7.59 0.96 14.59
C THR A 79 -8.68 0.26 13.78
N GLU A 80 -8.59 0.30 12.45
CA GLU A 80 -9.66 -0.15 11.56
C GLU A 80 -9.45 -1.55 10.97
N TYR A 81 -8.25 -2.12 11.10
CA TYR A 81 -7.86 -3.38 10.48
C TYR A 81 -7.24 -4.32 11.51
N ARG A 82 -7.46 -5.61 11.30
CA ARG A 82 -6.78 -6.70 12.02
C ARG A 82 -5.94 -7.49 11.02
N VAL A 83 -4.66 -7.66 11.29
CA VAL A 83 -3.78 -8.49 10.47
C VAL A 83 -4.07 -9.95 10.79
N ASP A 84 -4.28 -10.74 9.73
CA ASP A 84 -4.48 -12.19 9.81
C ASP A 84 -3.18 -12.94 9.57
#